data_AF-A0A067D4U2-F1
#
_entry.id   AF-A0A067D4U2-F1
#
_cell.length_a   1.000
_cell.length_b   1.000
_cell.length_c   1.000
_cell.angle_alpha   90.00
_cell.angle_beta   90.00
_cell.angle_gamma   90.00
#
_symmetry.space_group_name_H-M   'P 1'
#
loop_
_entity.id
_entity.type
_entity.pdbx_description
1 polymer ?
#
loop_
_entity_poly.entity_id
_entity_poly.type
_entity_poly.pdbx_seq_one_letter_code
_entity_poly.pdbx_strand_id
1 'polypeptide(L)'
;MSTRAPQDSEIFRFKATMATDGIVIDVEAPAMLLPTEELLSPTSKQKYRAGSLTHRVGLGFVKSATFKHKYFRLRDHGLLGYAAQDAHVASLEVLFSLFTLLEVLSPTTFVLRHVHVVQSDDSWLKVEDPVVLKAATADEASAWTMDIGAKLELLKRRDDAAKHRKASLIPTHNAEDLLFSATPDPPYYRTFLHKYVMMGEIGEGSFSVVRKGVDRMTAEVCAIKCSKHTPSLLEEVAILKLVSHPNIVGLHGVYKTDDMFYIVMDYMADGDLCDRLIQVTRFPEDDVRRIIAQVASAIQHIHALNIIHRDVKPENILLHKDAVKLADFGLAKRILDPSMQFQKGCGTPEYAAPELLYGRPYGTQSDLFSLGVVAYVLLFGAFPFTVASAAALQQLQRFSEAGDIRDMSCLHPSNPQWQSVSPDAQDVLLRLLAIDPTERMTATELLAHPWLASLELPAKDDQRRDDCVHVGLRELLYRGMDVLKHNKSGKDKAPHASILRFDVATQVLSWTPASALQQNPKKHFNARDHPRSVPLKDVTAILPGATSPALAPKAAKDASKNAVCLSILTEKRSLDLELPTETQRDMLVAGLRRLLLVLPR
;
A
#
# COMPACT_ATOMS: atom_id res chain seq x y z
N MET A 1 6.60 -57.98 -30.11
CA MET A 1 6.50 -58.27 -28.66
C MET A 1 6.94 -56.99 -27.95
N SER A 2 6.15 -56.22 -27.20
CA SER A 2 4.78 -56.27 -26.65
C SER A 2 4.40 -54.79 -26.40
N THR A 3 3.49 -54.16 -27.14
CA THR A 3 2.06 -53.85 -26.81
C THR A 3 1.85 -53.37 -25.35
N ARG A 4 1.25 -52.20 -25.03
CA ARG A 4 -0.03 -51.63 -25.47
C ARG A 4 -0.18 -50.16 -24.99
N ALA A 5 -0.77 -49.29 -25.82
CA ALA A 5 -1.46 -48.04 -25.41
C ALA A 5 -2.97 -48.35 -25.13
N PRO A 6 -3.81 -47.43 -24.58
CA PRO A 6 -4.32 -46.29 -25.37
C PRO A 6 -4.70 -44.99 -24.61
N GLN A 7 -4.88 -43.92 -25.39
CA GLN A 7 -5.67 -42.71 -25.13
C GLN A 7 -7.17 -43.02 -25.26
N ASP A 8 -8.05 -42.28 -24.57
CA ASP A 8 -8.89 -41.22 -25.17
C ASP A 8 -10.15 -40.87 -24.37
N SER A 9 -10.53 -39.61 -24.57
CA SER A 9 -11.73 -38.85 -24.18
C SER A 9 -13.08 -39.49 -24.54
N GLU A 10 -14.11 -39.26 -23.72
CA GLU A 10 -15.51 -39.55 -24.07
C GLU A 10 -16.37 -38.28 -24.14
N ILE A 11 -16.91 -38.07 -25.34
CA ILE A 11 -17.96 -37.13 -25.72
C ILE A 11 -19.28 -37.93 -25.74
N PHE A 12 -20.29 -37.45 -25.01
CA PHE A 12 -21.63 -38.04 -24.98
C PHE A 12 -22.41 -37.75 -26.29
N ARG A 13 -23.01 -38.79 -26.89
CA ARG A 13 -24.07 -38.69 -27.90
C ARG A 13 -25.33 -39.43 -27.42
N PHE A 14 -26.46 -38.73 -27.47
CA PHE A 14 -27.81 -39.24 -27.24
C PHE A 14 -28.31 -40.08 -28.41
N LYS A 15 -29.10 -41.13 -28.11
CA LYS A 15 -30.19 -41.61 -28.98
C LYS A 15 -31.33 -42.19 -28.15
N ALA A 16 -32.53 -41.73 -28.50
CA ALA A 16 -33.81 -42.01 -27.86
C ALA A 16 -34.40 -43.38 -28.23
N THR A 17 -35.32 -43.87 -27.40
CA THR A 17 -36.34 -44.84 -27.82
C THR A 17 -37.68 -44.43 -27.21
N MET A 18 -38.69 -44.30 -28.08
CA MET A 18 -40.07 -44.03 -27.72
C MET A 18 -40.79 -45.34 -27.38
N ALA A 19 -41.66 -45.29 -26.35
CA ALA A 19 -42.81 -46.16 -26.22
C ALA A 19 -44.01 -45.35 -25.68
N THR A 20 -45.16 -45.76 -26.18
CA THR A 20 -46.48 -45.13 -26.28
C THR A 20 -47.30 -45.08 -24.99
N ASP A 21 -48.21 -44.09 -24.98
CA ASP A 21 -49.52 -44.02 -24.31
C ASP A 21 -49.63 -43.55 -22.85
N GLY A 22 -50.40 -42.46 -22.67
CA GLY A 22 -51.21 -42.20 -21.47
C GLY A 22 -50.89 -40.93 -20.67
N ILE A 23 -51.70 -39.89 -20.86
CA ILE A 23 -51.63 -38.56 -20.24
C ILE A 23 -52.07 -38.58 -18.76
N VAL A 24 -51.31 -37.94 -17.86
CA VAL A 24 -51.81 -36.97 -16.85
C VAL A 24 -50.74 -35.89 -16.66
N ILE A 25 -51.12 -34.63 -16.88
CA ILE A 25 -50.29 -33.46 -16.57
C ILE A 25 -50.58 -33.06 -15.13
N ASP A 26 -49.58 -33.21 -14.26
CA ASP A 26 -49.48 -32.47 -13.00
C ASP A 26 -48.11 -31.78 -13.01
N VAL A 27 -48.11 -30.44 -13.17
CA VAL A 27 -46.89 -29.63 -13.10
C VAL A 27 -46.85 -28.99 -11.71
N GLU A 28 -46.50 -29.78 -10.70
CA GLU A 28 -45.79 -29.23 -9.54
C GLU A 28 -44.31 -29.16 -9.92
N ALA A 29 -43.83 -27.96 -10.24
CA ALA A 29 -42.41 -27.71 -10.36
C ALA A 29 -41.80 -27.58 -8.95
N PRO A 30 -40.92 -28.48 -8.50
CA PRO A 30 -40.16 -28.24 -7.28
C PRO A 30 -39.14 -27.14 -7.58
N ALA A 31 -39.25 -26.01 -6.87
CA ALA A 31 -38.23 -24.98 -6.90
C ALA A 31 -36.93 -25.56 -6.32
N MET A 32 -35.97 -25.89 -7.18
CA MET A 32 -34.61 -26.26 -6.77
C MET A 32 -33.96 -25.04 -6.09
N LEU A 33 -33.82 -25.12 -4.76
CA LEU A 33 -32.98 -24.22 -3.98
C LEU A 33 -31.52 -24.56 -4.28
N LEU A 34 -30.79 -23.62 -4.89
CA LEU A 34 -29.35 -23.72 -5.10
C LEU A 34 -28.58 -23.41 -3.80
N PRO A 35 -27.37 -23.98 -3.61
CA PRO A 35 -26.58 -23.78 -2.40
C PRO A 35 -26.13 -22.33 -2.22
N THR A 36 -25.97 -21.90 -0.96
CA THR A 36 -25.30 -20.64 -0.60
C THR A 36 -23.82 -20.69 -0.95
N GLU A 37 -23.34 -19.79 -1.81
CA GLU A 37 -21.91 -19.59 -2.08
C GLU A 37 -21.34 -18.36 -1.35
N GLU A 38 -20.13 -18.51 -0.82
CA GLU A 38 -19.30 -17.42 -0.31
C GLU A 38 -18.63 -16.69 -1.49
N LEU A 39 -19.16 -15.53 -1.89
CA LEU A 39 -18.55 -14.71 -2.95
C LEU A 39 -17.74 -13.53 -2.37
N LEU A 40 -16.60 -13.25 -2.99
CA LEU A 40 -15.67 -12.17 -2.62
C LEU A 40 -16.02 -10.86 -3.35
N SER A 41 -16.02 -9.74 -2.63
CA SER A 41 -16.26 -8.42 -3.24
C SER A 41 -15.08 -8.02 -4.12
N PRO A 42 -15.30 -7.49 -5.35
CA PRO A 42 -14.20 -7.12 -6.26
C PRO A 42 -13.32 -5.99 -5.73
N THR A 43 -13.86 -5.12 -4.85
CA THR A 43 -13.19 -3.89 -4.41
C THR A 43 -12.68 -3.93 -2.98
N SER A 44 -13.29 -4.72 -2.09
CA SER A 44 -12.88 -4.81 -0.67
C SER A 44 -12.29 -6.16 -0.28
N LYS A 45 -12.41 -7.20 -1.13
CA LYS A 45 -12.05 -8.60 -0.83
C LYS A 45 -12.63 -9.14 0.50
N GLN A 46 -13.60 -8.47 1.13
CA GLN A 46 -14.36 -9.01 2.25
C GLN A 46 -15.41 -10.00 1.74
N LYS A 47 -15.57 -11.12 2.46
CA LYS A 47 -16.69 -12.06 2.28
C LYS A 47 -18.01 -11.29 2.42
N TYR A 48 -18.90 -11.39 1.45
CA TYR A 48 -20.26 -10.86 1.59
C TYR A 48 -21.25 -12.00 1.58
N ARG A 49 -22.21 -11.97 2.52
CA ARG A 49 -23.29 -12.95 2.52
C ARG A 49 -24.19 -12.72 1.32
N ALA A 50 -24.40 -13.77 0.55
CA ALA A 50 -25.36 -13.81 -0.53
C ALA A 50 -26.16 -15.11 -0.45
N GLY A 51 -27.42 -15.05 -0.83
CA GLY A 51 -28.29 -16.22 -0.75
C GLY A 51 -29.75 -15.87 -0.89
N SER A 52 -30.53 -16.92 -1.05
CA SER A 52 -31.98 -16.84 -1.23
C SER A 52 -32.68 -16.54 0.09
N LEU A 53 -33.54 -15.52 0.10
CA LEU A 53 -34.48 -15.28 1.20
C LEU A 53 -35.87 -15.05 0.63
N THR A 54 -36.86 -15.41 1.44
CA THR A 54 -38.25 -15.08 1.17
C THR A 54 -38.61 -13.83 1.97
N HIS A 55 -39.20 -12.83 1.33
CA HIS A 55 -39.63 -11.60 2.00
C HIS A 55 -41.13 -11.39 1.87
N ARG A 56 -41.73 -10.75 2.87
CA ARG A 56 -43.14 -10.41 2.85
C ARG A 56 -43.40 -9.23 1.90
N VAL A 57 -44.47 -9.31 1.13
CA VAL A 57 -45.01 -8.22 0.29
C VAL A 57 -46.50 -8.05 0.57
N GLY A 58 -47.01 -6.82 0.39
CA GLY A 58 -48.42 -6.53 0.57
C GLY A 58 -48.91 -5.41 -0.35
N LEU A 59 -50.23 -5.30 -0.46
CA LEU A 59 -50.90 -4.08 -0.89
C LEU A 59 -51.27 -3.30 0.37
N GLY A 60 -50.94 -2.01 0.42
CA GLY A 60 -51.16 -1.12 1.58
C GLY A 60 -52.61 -1.03 2.09
N PHE A 61 -53.56 -1.75 1.50
CA PHE A 61 -54.97 -1.78 1.88
C PHE A 61 -55.62 -3.19 1.94
N VAL A 62 -54.89 -4.30 1.70
CA VAL A 62 -55.47 -5.68 1.73
C VAL A 62 -54.70 -6.59 2.70
N LYS A 63 -55.44 -7.30 3.58
CA LYS A 63 -54.88 -8.17 4.65
C LYS A 63 -54.21 -9.47 4.18
N SER A 64 -54.17 -9.78 2.89
CA SER A 64 -53.48 -10.98 2.37
C SER A 64 -52.02 -10.67 2.05
N ALA A 65 -51.13 -10.89 3.01
CA ALA A 65 -49.69 -10.83 2.77
C ALA A 65 -49.24 -12.04 1.95
N THR A 66 -48.54 -11.81 0.84
CA THR A 66 -47.88 -12.87 0.08
C THR A 66 -46.38 -12.81 0.31
N PHE A 67 -45.71 -13.93 0.04
CA PHE A 67 -44.28 -14.07 0.24
C PHE A 67 -43.60 -14.19 -1.13
N LYS A 68 -42.55 -13.40 -1.37
CA LYS A 68 -41.77 -13.43 -2.60
C LYS A 68 -40.35 -13.89 -2.34
N HIS A 69 -39.85 -14.72 -3.25
CA HIS A 69 -38.47 -15.17 -3.25
C HIS A 69 -37.58 -14.15 -3.97
N LYS A 70 -36.43 -13.83 -3.37
CA LYS A 70 -35.37 -13.03 -4.01
C LYS A 70 -33.99 -13.54 -3.59
N TYR A 71 -33.02 -13.32 -4.46
CA TYR A 71 -31.62 -13.55 -4.14
C TYR A 71 -31.06 -12.29 -3.50
N PHE A 72 -30.71 -12.33 -2.22
CA PHE A 72 -30.21 -11.17 -1.50
C PHE A 72 -28.68 -11.16 -1.41
N ARG A 73 -28.10 -9.96 -1.43
CA ARG A 73 -26.69 -9.71 -1.15
C ARG A 73 -26.56 -8.67 -0.04
N LEU A 74 -25.85 -9.00 1.02
CA LEU A 74 -25.54 -8.08 2.11
C LEU A 74 -24.41 -7.13 1.68
N ARG A 75 -24.65 -5.82 1.81
CA ARG A 75 -23.68 -4.76 1.52
C ARG A 75 -23.50 -3.87 2.75
N ASP A 76 -22.49 -3.01 2.72
CA ASP A 76 -22.18 -2.09 3.85
C ASP A 76 -23.32 -1.12 4.18
N HIS A 77 -24.16 -0.79 3.20
CA HIS A 77 -25.25 0.18 3.32
C HIS A 77 -26.64 -0.47 3.48
N GLY A 78 -26.75 -1.80 3.37
CA GLY A 78 -28.04 -2.47 3.41
C GLY A 78 -28.07 -3.84 2.75
N LEU A 79 -29.26 -4.37 2.61
CA LEU A 79 -29.55 -5.67 2.02
C LEU A 79 -30.23 -5.49 0.65
N LEU A 80 -29.60 -5.99 -0.41
CA LEU A 80 -30.04 -5.77 -1.80
C LEU A 80 -30.64 -7.06 -2.37
N GLY A 81 -31.90 -7.02 -2.78
CA GLY A 81 -32.68 -8.14 -3.30
C GLY A 81 -32.79 -8.11 -4.84
N TYR A 82 -32.27 -9.16 -5.46
CA TYR A 82 -32.25 -9.38 -6.90
C TYR A 82 -33.33 -10.39 -7.30
N ALA A 83 -33.86 -10.27 -8.53
CA ALA A 83 -34.87 -11.20 -9.04
C ALA A 83 -34.31 -12.62 -9.23
N ALA A 84 -33.04 -12.75 -9.61
CA ALA A 84 -32.29 -13.98 -9.76
C ALA A 84 -30.82 -13.77 -9.39
N GLN A 85 -30.04 -14.85 -9.25
CA GLN A 85 -28.64 -14.82 -8.82
C GLN A 85 -27.72 -14.09 -9.82
N ASP A 86 -28.02 -14.17 -11.11
CA ASP A 86 -27.32 -13.58 -12.25
C ASP A 86 -27.76 -12.13 -12.55
N ALA A 87 -28.82 -11.63 -11.90
CA ALA A 87 -29.30 -10.29 -12.14
C ALA A 87 -28.32 -9.21 -11.63
N HIS A 88 -28.13 -8.16 -12.45
CA HIS A 88 -27.20 -7.07 -12.18
C HIS A 88 -27.84 -5.87 -11.46
N VAL A 89 -29.17 -5.74 -11.50
CA VAL A 89 -29.91 -4.62 -10.89
C VAL A 89 -30.73 -5.12 -9.71
N ALA A 90 -30.60 -4.46 -8.56
CA ALA A 90 -31.42 -4.75 -7.39
C ALA A 90 -32.85 -4.28 -7.63
N SER A 91 -33.80 -5.17 -7.39
CA SER A 91 -35.24 -4.90 -7.50
C SER A 91 -35.87 -4.47 -6.18
N LEU A 92 -35.12 -4.61 -5.09
CA LEU A 92 -35.48 -4.22 -3.72
C LEU A 92 -34.18 -3.86 -2.98
N GLU A 93 -34.13 -2.73 -2.31
CA GLU A 93 -33.02 -2.35 -1.45
C GLU A 93 -33.57 -2.02 -0.06
N VAL A 94 -33.03 -2.67 0.95
CA VAL A 94 -33.36 -2.45 2.36
C VAL A 94 -32.16 -1.79 3.02
N LEU A 95 -32.19 -0.46 3.09
CA LEU A 95 -31.06 0.35 3.52
C LEU A 95 -31.05 0.50 5.04
N PHE A 96 -29.87 0.28 5.63
CA PHE A 96 -29.67 0.39 7.07
C PHE A 96 -29.48 1.84 7.51
N SER A 97 -29.97 2.15 8.70
CA SER A 97 -29.79 3.41 9.40
C SER A 97 -29.21 3.15 10.80
N LEU A 98 -28.80 4.20 11.51
CA LEU A 98 -28.34 4.09 12.90
C LEU A 98 -29.43 3.58 13.86
N PHE A 99 -30.69 3.66 13.43
CA PHE A 99 -31.86 3.22 14.21
C PHE A 99 -32.37 1.84 13.77
N THR A 100 -31.74 1.22 12.77
CA THR A 100 -32.19 -0.09 12.28
C THR A 100 -32.06 -1.15 13.37
N LEU A 101 -33.16 -1.88 13.59
CA LEU A 101 -33.24 -2.98 14.54
C LEU A 101 -33.42 -4.30 13.80
N LEU A 102 -32.73 -5.33 14.28
CA LEU A 102 -32.87 -6.71 13.83
C LEU A 102 -33.47 -7.54 14.96
N GLU A 103 -34.62 -8.16 14.72
CA GLU A 103 -35.30 -9.05 15.68
C GLU A 103 -35.50 -10.44 15.05
N VAL A 104 -35.20 -11.51 15.79
CA VAL A 104 -35.49 -12.88 15.37
C VAL A 104 -36.87 -13.26 15.88
N LEU A 105 -37.80 -13.57 14.98
CA LEU A 105 -39.20 -13.89 15.31
C LEU A 105 -39.42 -15.39 15.48
N SER A 106 -38.68 -16.22 14.73
CA SER A 106 -38.72 -17.67 14.81
C SER A 106 -37.39 -18.25 14.31
N PRO A 107 -37.12 -19.56 14.45
CA PRO A 107 -35.87 -20.16 14.00
C PRO A 107 -35.50 -19.87 12.54
N THR A 108 -36.49 -19.63 11.67
CA THR A 108 -36.25 -19.34 10.24
C THR A 108 -36.62 -17.92 9.83
N THR A 109 -37.20 -17.11 10.71
CA THR A 109 -37.80 -15.81 10.37
C THR A 109 -37.22 -14.70 11.24
N PHE A 110 -36.78 -13.62 10.59
CA PHE A 110 -36.28 -12.42 11.25
C PHE A 110 -36.85 -11.17 10.58
N VAL A 111 -36.82 -10.05 11.30
CA VAL A 111 -37.41 -8.79 10.86
C VAL A 111 -36.43 -7.65 11.03
N LEU A 112 -36.40 -6.76 10.04
CA LEU A 112 -35.67 -5.50 10.07
C LEU A 112 -36.67 -4.36 10.24
N ARG A 113 -36.46 -3.53 11.26
CA ARG A 113 -37.26 -2.33 11.54
C ARG A 113 -36.44 -1.07 11.35
N HIS A 114 -37.10 0.05 11.08
CA HIS A 114 -36.46 1.37 10.91
C HIS A 114 -35.43 1.35 9.77
N VAL A 115 -35.86 0.78 8.65
CA VAL A 115 -35.08 0.65 7.42
C VAL A 115 -35.68 1.51 6.31
N HIS A 116 -34.83 2.05 5.44
CA HIS A 116 -35.31 2.72 4.25
C HIS A 116 -35.44 1.71 3.12
N VAL A 117 -36.67 1.49 2.65
CA VAL A 117 -36.97 0.57 1.56
C VAL A 117 -37.02 1.33 0.25
N VAL A 118 -36.22 0.91 -0.74
CA VAL A 118 -36.25 1.40 -2.12
C VAL A 118 -36.64 0.23 -3.02
N GLN A 119 -37.66 0.40 -3.86
CA GLN A 119 -38.17 -0.64 -4.76
C GLN A 119 -38.48 -0.02 -6.12
N SER A 120 -38.28 -0.77 -7.21
CA SER A 120 -38.60 -0.33 -8.58
C SER A 120 -40.11 -0.09 -8.76
N ASP A 121 -40.48 1.03 -9.39
CA ASP A 121 -41.86 1.53 -9.50
C ASP A 121 -42.84 0.62 -10.28
N ASP A 122 -42.35 -0.36 -11.05
CA ASP A 122 -43.17 -1.27 -11.86
C ASP A 122 -43.86 -2.42 -11.08
N SER A 123 -43.72 -2.45 -9.75
CA SER A 123 -44.32 -3.50 -8.90
C SER A 123 -45.53 -3.00 -8.11
N TRP A 124 -46.72 -3.49 -8.45
CA TRP A 124 -47.98 -3.26 -7.72
C TRP A 124 -47.98 -3.81 -6.27
N LEU A 125 -47.03 -4.67 -5.93
CA LEU A 125 -46.79 -5.18 -4.58
C LEU A 125 -45.63 -4.42 -3.92
N LYS A 126 -45.89 -3.84 -2.74
CA LYS A 126 -44.91 -3.03 -1.99
C LYS A 126 -44.30 -3.81 -0.83
N VAL A 127 -43.03 -3.54 -0.57
CA VAL A 127 -42.33 -3.90 0.67
C VAL A 127 -42.34 -2.67 1.57
N GLU A 128 -42.77 -2.84 2.82
CA GLU A 128 -42.85 -1.76 3.81
C GLU A 128 -42.03 -2.12 5.05
N ASP A 129 -41.56 -1.09 5.77
CA ASP A 129 -40.99 -1.24 7.11
C ASP A 129 -42.13 -1.59 8.09
N PRO A 130 -42.08 -2.73 8.82
CA PRO A 130 -40.94 -3.63 9.01
C PRO A 130 -40.80 -4.73 7.94
N VAL A 131 -39.56 -4.93 7.49
CA VAL A 131 -39.22 -5.91 6.45
C VAL A 131 -39.03 -7.29 7.08
N VAL A 132 -39.99 -8.18 6.84
CA VAL A 132 -39.96 -9.58 7.33
C VAL A 132 -39.26 -10.47 6.31
N LEU A 133 -38.23 -11.18 6.76
CA LEU A 133 -37.38 -12.09 5.97
C LEU A 133 -37.43 -13.50 6.56
N LYS A 134 -37.48 -14.50 5.69
CA LYS A 134 -37.52 -15.92 6.04
C LYS A 134 -36.45 -16.68 5.23
N ALA A 135 -35.57 -17.39 5.94
CA ALA A 135 -34.57 -18.28 5.35
C ALA A 135 -35.12 -19.71 5.18
N ALA A 136 -34.42 -20.56 4.42
CA ALA A 136 -34.88 -21.93 4.18
C ALA A 136 -34.66 -22.81 5.42
N THR A 137 -33.56 -22.60 6.15
CA THR A 137 -33.20 -23.36 7.35
C THR A 137 -32.92 -22.44 8.55
N ALA A 138 -32.92 -23.04 9.75
CA ALA A 138 -32.59 -22.30 10.96
C ALA A 138 -31.12 -21.86 11.00
N ASP A 139 -30.23 -22.68 10.44
CA ASP A 139 -28.81 -22.37 10.33
C ASP A 139 -28.57 -21.18 9.39
N GLU A 140 -29.28 -21.13 8.27
CA GLU A 140 -29.22 -19.98 7.36
C GLU A 140 -29.74 -18.70 8.03
N ALA A 141 -30.88 -18.77 8.74
CA ALA A 141 -31.41 -17.61 9.45
C ALA A 141 -30.44 -17.11 10.54
N SER A 142 -29.84 -18.02 11.29
CA SER A 142 -28.80 -17.70 12.28
C SER A 142 -27.60 -17.00 11.63
N ALA A 143 -27.12 -17.54 10.50
CA ALA A 143 -25.98 -16.98 9.80
C ALA A 143 -26.29 -15.61 9.16
N TRP A 144 -27.49 -15.41 8.60
CA TRP A 144 -27.95 -14.10 8.12
C TRP A 144 -28.06 -13.07 9.23
N THR A 145 -28.66 -13.43 10.36
CA THR A 145 -28.87 -12.51 11.48
C THR A 145 -27.54 -12.12 12.13
N MET A 146 -26.59 -13.05 12.24
CA MET A 146 -25.23 -12.77 12.72
C MET A 146 -24.51 -11.72 11.84
N ASP A 147 -24.50 -11.92 10.52
CA ASP A 147 -23.77 -11.02 9.61
C ASP A 147 -24.43 -9.64 9.48
N ILE A 148 -25.77 -9.60 9.47
CA ILE A 148 -26.51 -8.33 9.51
C ILE A 148 -26.23 -7.60 10.83
N GLY A 149 -26.25 -8.33 11.96
CA GLY A 149 -25.90 -7.78 13.27
C GLY A 149 -24.50 -7.17 13.31
N ALA A 150 -23.51 -7.85 12.74
CA ALA A 150 -22.14 -7.35 12.62
C ALA A 150 -22.06 -6.05 11.81
N LYS A 151 -22.82 -5.93 10.70
CA LYS A 151 -22.87 -4.70 9.89
C LYS A 151 -23.54 -3.54 10.64
N LEU A 152 -24.61 -3.79 11.38
CA LEU A 152 -25.28 -2.77 12.20
C LEU A 152 -24.37 -2.27 13.35
N GLU A 153 -23.62 -3.16 13.97
CA GLU A 153 -22.65 -2.81 15.02
C GLU A 153 -21.49 -1.97 14.46
N LEU A 154 -20.98 -2.32 13.26
CA LEU A 154 -19.99 -1.50 12.56
C LEU A 154 -20.51 -0.10 12.22
N LEU A 155 -21.77 0.03 11.82
CA LEU A 155 -22.41 1.33 11.56
C LEU A 155 -22.47 2.19 12.84
N LYS A 156 -22.83 1.60 13.98
CA LYS A 156 -22.84 2.28 15.29
C LYS A 156 -21.44 2.71 15.72
N ARG A 157 -20.45 1.81 15.66
CA ARG A 157 -19.05 2.14 15.98
C ARG A 157 -18.49 3.26 15.10
N ARG A 158 -18.84 3.30 13.81
CA ARG A 158 -18.42 4.38 12.90
C ARG A 158 -19.03 5.73 13.28
N ASP A 159 -20.29 5.73 13.74
CA ASP A 159 -20.98 6.93 14.22
C ASP A 159 -20.47 7.37 15.60
N ASP A 160 -20.23 6.44 16.53
CA ASP A 160 -19.62 6.75 17.82
C ASP A 160 -18.21 7.30 17.64
N ALA A 161 -17.40 6.70 16.75
CA ALA A 161 -16.12 7.26 16.34
C ALA A 161 -16.26 8.63 15.66
N ALA A 162 -17.36 8.90 14.96
CA ALA A 162 -17.65 10.22 14.37
C ALA A 162 -18.12 11.26 15.40
N LYS A 163 -18.81 10.83 16.46
CA LYS A 163 -19.21 11.67 17.59
C LYS A 163 -18.02 12.01 18.48
N HIS A 164 -17.12 11.06 18.74
CA HIS A 164 -15.85 11.30 19.44
C HIS A 164 -14.93 12.25 18.65
N ARG A 165 -14.97 12.19 17.30
CA ARG A 165 -14.30 13.16 16.42
C ARG A 165 -14.80 14.61 16.55
N LYS A 166 -15.99 14.87 17.14
CA LYS A 166 -16.50 16.23 17.34
C LYS A 166 -15.92 16.94 18.58
N ALA A 167 -15.27 16.22 19.49
CA ALA A 167 -14.77 16.79 20.76
C ALA A 167 -13.24 16.95 20.84
N SER A 168 -12.47 16.30 19.95
CA SER A 168 -11.00 16.37 19.93
C SER A 168 -10.45 15.88 18.57
N LEU A 169 -9.37 16.50 18.08
CA LEU A 169 -8.55 15.98 16.95
C LEU A 169 -7.69 14.77 17.37
N ILE A 170 -7.57 14.51 18.67
CA ILE A 170 -6.75 13.45 19.26
C ILE A 170 -7.69 12.41 19.88
N PRO A 171 -7.86 11.24 19.25
CA PRO A 171 -8.53 10.09 19.84
C PRO A 171 -7.75 9.59 21.06
N THR A 172 -8.47 9.23 22.12
CA THR A 172 -7.95 8.45 23.24
C THR A 172 -7.99 6.96 22.85
N HIS A 173 -7.04 6.49 22.04
CA HIS A 173 -6.87 5.06 21.78
C HIS A 173 -5.46 4.60 22.15
N ASN A 174 -5.39 3.42 22.75
CA ASN A 174 -4.16 2.75 23.14
C ASN A 174 -3.33 2.38 21.91
N ALA A 175 -2.06 2.75 21.93
CA ALA A 175 -1.09 2.56 20.87
C ALA A 175 -0.59 1.10 20.79
N GLU A 176 -1.48 0.13 20.59
CA GLU A 176 -1.08 -1.30 20.58
C GLU A 176 -0.43 -1.73 19.25
N ASP A 177 -0.68 -1.01 18.15
CA ASP A 177 -0.14 -1.39 16.84
C ASP A 177 1.33 -1.00 16.62
N LEU A 178 1.85 0.01 17.34
CA LEU A 178 3.16 0.60 17.05
C LEU A 178 4.29 -0.23 17.68
N LEU A 179 5.14 -0.84 16.84
CA LEU A 179 6.35 -1.55 17.29
C LEU A 179 7.62 -0.70 17.19
N PHE A 180 7.66 0.26 16.27
CA PHE A 180 8.78 1.17 16.06
C PHE A 180 8.35 2.41 15.28
N SER A 181 8.90 3.57 15.62
CA SER A 181 8.82 4.78 14.81
C SER A 181 10.15 5.53 14.86
N ALA A 182 10.59 6.04 13.70
CA ALA A 182 11.75 6.91 13.61
C ALA A 182 11.47 8.33 14.16
N THR A 183 10.20 8.69 14.35
CA THR A 183 9.77 10.00 14.85
C THR A 183 9.04 9.90 16.20
N PRO A 184 9.13 10.93 17.06
CA PRO A 184 8.35 11.01 18.29
C PRO A 184 6.87 11.29 17.97
N ASP A 185 6.09 10.22 17.78
CA ASP A 185 4.70 10.32 17.34
C ASP A 185 3.74 10.66 18.50
N PRO A 186 2.93 11.73 18.36
CA PRO A 186 1.82 12.01 19.28
C PRO A 186 0.83 10.85 19.32
N PRO A 187 0.07 10.67 20.41
CA PRO A 187 -0.86 9.54 20.57
C PRO A 187 -1.77 9.29 19.35
N TYR A 188 -2.27 10.34 18.72
CA TYR A 188 -3.11 10.24 17.52
C TYR A 188 -2.42 9.48 16.37
N TYR A 189 -1.13 9.73 16.15
CA TYR A 189 -0.34 9.20 15.04
C TYR A 189 0.38 7.90 15.38
N ARG A 190 0.07 7.26 16.53
CA ARG A 190 0.66 5.96 16.87
C ARG A 190 -0.05 4.78 16.19
N THR A 191 -1.26 4.97 15.68
CA THR A 191 -1.95 3.94 14.90
C THR A 191 -1.59 4.08 13.42
N PHE A 192 -1.29 2.96 12.75
CA PHE A 192 -0.90 2.95 11.34
C PHE A 192 -1.88 3.74 10.44
N LEU A 193 -3.19 3.47 10.56
CA LEU A 193 -4.22 4.12 9.74
C LEU A 193 -4.39 5.63 10.01
N HIS A 194 -3.99 6.10 11.18
CA HIS A 194 -4.03 7.52 11.51
C HIS A 194 -2.80 8.26 11.03
N LYS A 195 -1.64 7.60 10.97
CA LYS A 195 -0.39 8.19 10.46
C LYS A 195 -0.24 8.07 8.96
N TYR A 196 -0.63 6.96 8.35
CA TYR A 196 -0.38 6.72 6.93
C TYR A 196 -1.66 6.66 6.10
N VAL A 197 -1.60 7.25 4.91
CA VAL A 197 -2.55 6.99 3.83
C VAL A 197 -1.93 5.98 2.89
N MET A 198 -2.44 4.75 2.88
CA MET A 198 -2.05 3.76 1.86
C MET A 198 -2.64 4.14 0.49
N MET A 199 -1.83 3.96 -0.54
CA MET A 199 -2.16 4.21 -1.94
C MET A 199 -2.05 2.92 -2.76
N GLY A 200 -1.82 3.04 -4.06
CA GLY A 200 -1.68 1.93 -4.98
C GLY A 200 -0.49 1.02 -4.65
N GLU A 201 -0.58 -0.19 -5.18
CA GLU A 201 0.50 -1.17 -5.16
C GLU A 201 1.66 -0.74 -6.06
N ILE A 202 2.88 -0.96 -5.61
CA ILE A 202 4.11 -0.64 -6.33
C ILE A 202 5.03 -1.84 -6.48
N GLY A 203 4.75 -2.96 -5.82
CA GLY A 203 5.49 -4.20 -5.98
C GLY A 203 4.78 -5.37 -5.31
N GLU A 204 4.97 -6.57 -5.86
CA GLU A 204 4.45 -7.82 -5.33
C GLU A 204 5.61 -8.81 -5.20
N GLY A 205 5.75 -9.39 -4.01
CA GLY A 205 6.68 -10.50 -3.73
C GLY A 205 5.91 -11.74 -3.29
N SER A 206 6.59 -12.88 -3.21
CA SER A 206 5.94 -14.18 -2.92
C SER A 206 5.13 -14.23 -1.62
N PHE A 207 5.47 -13.39 -0.64
CA PHE A 207 4.82 -13.35 0.68
C PHE A 207 4.47 -11.94 1.17
N SER A 208 4.70 -10.91 0.36
CA SER A 208 4.50 -9.52 0.75
C SER A 208 4.06 -8.66 -0.42
N VAL A 209 3.23 -7.66 -0.14
CA VAL A 209 2.84 -6.64 -1.11
C VAL A 209 3.40 -5.30 -0.67
N VAL A 210 4.05 -4.57 -1.56
CA VAL A 210 4.58 -3.24 -1.29
C VAL A 210 3.63 -2.21 -1.90
N ARG A 211 3.20 -1.25 -1.06
CA ARG A 211 2.30 -0.17 -1.46
C ARG A 211 2.96 1.17 -1.27
N LYS A 212 2.63 2.12 -2.14
CA LYS A 212 2.94 3.53 -1.90
C LYS A 212 2.07 4.04 -0.76
N GLY A 213 2.59 4.94 0.05
CA GLY A 213 1.83 5.62 1.10
C GLY A 213 2.30 7.04 1.31
N VAL A 214 1.55 7.78 2.12
CA VAL A 214 1.91 9.13 2.55
C VAL A 214 1.78 9.23 4.05
N ASP A 215 2.85 9.70 4.70
CA ASP A 215 2.83 10.08 6.11
C ASP A 215 2.01 11.37 6.28
N ARG A 216 0.93 11.32 7.05
CA ARG A 216 0.05 12.48 7.30
C ARG A 216 0.72 13.55 8.14
N MET A 217 1.74 13.22 8.92
CA MET A 217 2.46 14.19 9.75
C MET A 217 3.46 14.98 8.92
N THR A 218 4.27 14.28 8.13
CA THR A 218 5.39 14.89 7.38
C THR A 218 5.08 15.17 5.93
N ALA A 219 3.95 14.66 5.42
CA ALA A 219 3.62 14.59 4.00
C ALA A 219 4.64 13.83 3.15
N GLU A 220 5.60 13.12 3.75
CA GLU A 220 6.56 12.34 3.00
C GLU A 220 5.89 11.11 2.38
N VAL A 221 6.16 10.88 1.10
CA VAL A 221 5.79 9.63 0.42
C VAL A 221 6.72 8.52 0.89
N CYS A 222 6.14 7.38 1.23
CA CYS A 222 6.85 6.21 1.74
C CYS A 222 6.46 4.93 1.01
N ALA A 223 7.32 3.91 1.06
CA ALA A 223 7.00 2.56 0.67
C ALA A 223 6.52 1.78 1.90
N ILE A 224 5.45 1.00 1.77
CA ILE A 224 4.83 0.24 2.86
C ILE A 224 4.78 -1.22 2.46
N LYS A 225 5.71 -2.02 3.01
CA LYS A 225 5.73 -3.48 2.85
C LYS A 225 4.70 -4.08 3.80
N CYS A 226 3.69 -4.71 3.23
CA CYS A 226 2.61 -5.41 3.91
C CYS A 226 2.93 -6.90 3.87
N SER A 227 3.23 -7.50 5.03
CA SER A 227 3.61 -8.91 5.11
C SER A 227 2.93 -9.61 6.28
N LYS A 228 2.75 -10.92 6.17
CA LYS A 228 2.35 -11.74 7.32
C LYS A 228 3.51 -11.87 8.31
N HIS A 229 3.19 -12.22 9.54
CA HIS A 229 4.21 -12.49 10.55
C HIS A 229 5.08 -13.70 10.17
N THR A 230 6.37 -13.47 9.92
CA THR A 230 7.36 -14.53 9.75
C THR A 230 8.62 -14.21 10.57
N PRO A 231 9.39 -15.23 11.01
CA PRO A 231 10.67 -15.00 11.68
C PRO A 231 11.66 -14.20 10.83
N SER A 232 11.69 -14.43 9.52
CA SER A 232 12.55 -13.69 8.58
C SER A 232 12.21 -12.20 8.54
N LEU A 233 10.92 -11.84 8.62
CA LEU A 233 10.48 -10.45 8.64
C LEU A 233 10.95 -9.73 9.91
N LEU A 234 10.88 -10.39 11.07
CA LEU A 234 11.35 -9.81 12.32
C LEU A 234 12.86 -9.57 12.32
N GLU A 235 13.61 -10.46 11.69
CA GLU A 235 15.05 -10.32 11.52
C GLU A 235 15.41 -9.19 10.54
N GLU A 236 14.70 -9.09 9.41
CA GLU A 236 14.81 -7.95 8.49
C GLU A 236 14.58 -6.62 9.23
N VAL A 237 13.52 -6.53 10.02
CA VAL A 237 13.22 -5.35 10.86
C VAL A 237 14.34 -5.09 11.87
N ALA A 238 14.88 -6.13 12.52
CA ALA A 238 15.95 -5.98 13.50
C ALA A 238 17.23 -5.43 12.84
N ILE A 239 17.57 -5.91 11.64
CA ILE A 239 18.71 -5.42 10.86
C ILE A 239 18.47 -3.97 10.41
N LEU A 240 17.29 -3.66 9.87
CA LEU A 240 16.93 -2.32 9.41
C LEU A 240 16.95 -1.27 10.54
N LYS A 241 16.72 -1.68 11.81
CA LYS A 241 16.87 -0.79 12.97
C LYS A 241 18.33 -0.48 13.33
N LEU A 242 19.29 -1.30 12.91
CA LEU A 242 20.71 -1.14 13.21
C LEU A 242 21.46 -0.32 12.16
N VAL A 243 20.93 -0.25 10.93
CA VAL A 243 21.57 0.41 9.80
C VAL A 243 21.00 1.81 9.59
N SER A 244 21.87 2.77 9.30
CA SER A 244 21.47 4.14 8.99
C SER A 244 22.52 4.75 8.07
N HIS A 245 22.21 4.80 6.77
CA HIS A 245 23.13 5.23 5.73
C HIS A 245 22.37 5.88 4.56
N PRO A 246 22.89 6.95 3.91
CA PRO A 246 22.21 7.61 2.79
C PRO A 246 21.86 6.64 1.65
N ASN A 247 22.74 5.68 1.37
CA ASN A 247 22.59 4.67 0.32
C ASN A 247 21.93 3.36 0.78
N ILE A 248 21.25 3.36 1.92
CA ILE A 248 20.42 2.23 2.38
C ILE A 248 18.99 2.76 2.57
N VAL A 249 18.00 1.93 2.24
CA VAL A 249 16.59 2.25 2.51
C VAL A 249 16.38 2.46 4.01
N GLY A 250 15.93 3.65 4.39
CA GLY A 250 15.64 4.01 5.77
C GLY A 250 14.35 3.39 6.28
N LEU A 251 14.34 2.95 7.53
CA LEU A 251 13.16 2.45 8.24
C LEU A 251 12.46 3.58 9.00
N HIS A 252 11.22 3.88 8.64
CA HIS A 252 10.45 4.98 9.22
C HIS A 252 9.51 4.51 10.33
N GLY A 253 8.98 3.29 10.21
CA GLY A 253 8.07 2.75 11.21
C GLY A 253 7.73 1.29 11.00
N VAL A 254 7.37 0.60 12.08
CA VAL A 254 6.90 -0.78 12.06
C VAL A 254 5.63 -0.85 12.87
N TYR A 255 4.59 -1.38 12.23
CA TYR A 255 3.28 -1.54 12.83
C TYR A 255 2.85 -2.99 12.72
N LYS A 256 2.16 -3.47 13.74
CA LYS A 256 1.54 -4.79 13.78
C LYS A 256 0.06 -4.59 14.00
N THR A 257 -0.73 -5.21 13.14
CA THR A 257 -2.17 -5.43 13.35
C THR A 257 -2.40 -6.94 13.51
N ASP A 258 -3.63 -7.37 13.81
CA ASP A 258 -3.93 -8.77 14.15
C ASP A 258 -3.35 -9.80 13.17
N ASP A 259 -3.40 -9.53 11.86
CA ASP A 259 -2.97 -10.49 10.82
C ASP A 259 -1.74 -10.04 9.99
N MET A 260 -1.31 -8.78 10.11
CA MET A 260 -0.36 -8.17 9.17
C MET A 260 0.62 -7.21 9.85
N PHE A 261 1.85 -7.20 9.32
CA PHE A 261 2.89 -6.24 9.61
C PHE A 261 2.98 -5.21 8.49
N TYR A 262 3.16 -3.95 8.88
CA TYR A 262 3.42 -2.82 7.99
C TYR A 262 4.79 -2.25 8.31
N ILE A 263 5.71 -2.40 7.36
CA ILE A 263 7.06 -1.85 7.44
C ILE A 263 7.12 -0.64 6.52
N VAL A 264 7.27 0.53 7.11
CA VAL A 264 7.30 1.82 6.41
C VAL A 264 8.75 2.21 6.16
N MET A 265 9.08 2.49 4.91
CA MET A 265 10.44 2.70 4.43
C MET A 265 10.53 3.88 3.46
N ASP A 266 11.76 4.30 3.14
CA ASP A 266 12.03 5.23 2.04
C ASP A 266 11.32 4.78 0.75
N TYR A 267 10.73 5.74 0.03
CA TYR A 267 10.21 5.54 -1.31
C TYR A 267 11.17 6.10 -2.36
N MET A 268 11.43 5.32 -3.39
CA MET A 268 12.30 5.66 -4.51
C MET A 268 11.42 5.72 -5.77
N ALA A 269 11.24 6.93 -6.34
CA ALA A 269 10.18 7.14 -7.33
C ALA A 269 10.50 6.57 -8.72
N ASP A 270 11.78 6.38 -9.02
CA ASP A 270 12.24 5.89 -10.34
C ASP A 270 12.38 4.37 -10.38
N GLY A 271 11.92 3.66 -9.34
CA GLY A 271 11.86 2.20 -9.29
C GLY A 271 13.20 1.55 -8.98
N ASP A 272 13.36 0.30 -9.43
CA ASP A 272 14.59 -0.46 -9.29
C ASP A 272 15.51 -0.38 -10.52
N LEU A 273 16.76 -0.78 -10.32
CA LEU A 273 17.79 -0.75 -11.34
C LEU A 273 17.58 -1.79 -12.43
N CYS A 274 16.85 -2.89 -12.17
CA CYS A 274 16.53 -3.90 -13.16
C CYS A 274 15.60 -3.35 -14.24
N ASP A 275 14.50 -2.72 -13.83
CA ASP A 275 13.56 -2.05 -14.72
C ASP A 275 14.28 -0.98 -15.56
N ARG A 276 15.19 -0.22 -14.94
CA ARG A 276 15.97 0.77 -15.66
C ARG A 276 16.93 0.15 -16.67
N LEU A 277 17.61 -0.93 -16.30
CA LEU A 277 18.51 -1.66 -17.19
C LEU A 277 17.77 -2.22 -18.42
N ILE A 278 16.56 -2.77 -18.23
CA ILE A 278 15.72 -3.26 -19.33
C ILE A 278 15.43 -2.15 -20.34
N GLN A 279 15.19 -0.92 -19.87
CA GLN A 279 14.92 0.23 -20.74
C GLN A 279 16.14 0.68 -21.56
N VAL A 280 17.34 0.65 -20.96
CA VAL A 280 18.56 1.21 -21.59
C VAL A 280 19.49 0.15 -22.19
N THR A 281 19.24 -1.13 -21.94
CA THR A 281 20.07 -2.31 -22.29
C THR A 281 21.43 -2.36 -21.60
N ARG A 282 22.16 -1.24 -21.53
CA ARG A 282 23.41 -1.07 -20.78
C ARG A 282 23.60 0.40 -20.39
N PHE A 283 24.43 0.66 -19.41
CA PHE A 283 24.73 2.00 -18.93
C PHE A 283 26.09 2.51 -19.43
N PRO A 284 26.22 3.82 -19.67
CA PRO A 284 27.53 4.47 -19.76
C PRO A 284 28.37 4.18 -18.51
N GLU A 285 29.68 4.01 -18.70
CA GLU A 285 30.59 3.66 -17.59
C GLU A 285 30.50 4.67 -16.44
N ASP A 286 30.38 5.97 -16.72
CA ASP A 286 30.25 6.99 -15.68
C ASP A 286 28.96 6.86 -14.84
N ASP A 287 27.86 6.40 -15.44
CA ASP A 287 26.63 6.09 -14.69
C ASP A 287 26.85 4.85 -13.81
N VAL A 288 27.51 3.82 -14.35
CA VAL A 288 27.86 2.61 -13.58
C VAL A 288 28.74 2.96 -12.39
N ARG A 289 29.77 3.78 -12.60
CA ARG A 289 30.68 4.23 -11.52
C ARG A 289 29.90 4.90 -10.39
N ARG A 290 28.96 5.80 -10.70
CA ARG A 290 28.10 6.46 -9.70
C ARG A 290 27.21 5.49 -8.92
N ILE A 291 26.60 4.54 -9.62
CA ILE A 291 25.73 3.52 -9.00
C ILE A 291 26.56 2.61 -8.09
N ILE A 292 27.66 2.05 -8.62
CA ILE A 292 28.51 1.12 -7.89
C ILE A 292 29.16 1.77 -6.68
N ALA A 293 29.61 3.03 -6.77
CA ALA A 293 30.17 3.73 -5.62
C ALA A 293 29.16 3.91 -4.48
N GLN A 294 27.90 4.26 -4.79
CA GLN A 294 26.85 4.38 -3.78
C GLN A 294 26.47 3.03 -3.15
N VAL A 295 26.38 1.96 -3.96
CA VAL A 295 26.11 0.60 -3.45
C VAL A 295 27.29 0.07 -2.64
N ALA A 296 28.54 0.31 -3.07
CA ALA A 296 29.74 -0.05 -2.33
C ALA A 296 29.81 0.68 -0.98
N SER A 297 29.41 1.95 -0.92
CA SER A 297 29.30 2.71 0.32
C SER A 297 28.27 2.11 1.29
N ALA A 298 27.10 1.71 0.78
CA ALA A 298 26.11 0.97 1.56
C ALA A 298 26.65 -0.37 2.09
N ILE A 299 27.32 -1.14 1.23
CA ILE A 299 27.91 -2.45 1.57
C ILE A 299 29.00 -2.28 2.63
N GLN A 300 29.89 -1.30 2.48
CA GLN A 300 30.92 -0.97 3.47
C GLN A 300 30.31 -0.72 4.85
N HIS A 301 29.21 0.05 4.91
CA HIS A 301 28.51 0.34 6.17
C HIS A 301 27.97 -0.93 6.85
N ILE A 302 27.28 -1.80 6.12
CA ILE A 302 26.71 -3.02 6.71
C ILE A 302 27.79 -4.03 7.08
N HIS A 303 28.88 -4.11 6.31
CA HIS A 303 30.02 -4.98 6.60
C HIS A 303 30.75 -4.56 7.86
N ALA A 304 30.87 -3.26 8.13
CA ALA A 304 31.43 -2.75 9.38
C ALA A 304 30.59 -3.15 10.62
N LEU A 305 29.30 -3.47 10.44
CA LEU A 305 28.40 -3.98 11.47
C LEU A 305 28.33 -5.52 11.52
N ASN A 306 29.19 -6.20 10.75
CA ASN A 306 29.17 -7.64 10.52
C ASN A 306 27.84 -8.15 9.95
N ILE A 307 27.19 -7.38 9.07
CA ILE A 307 25.95 -7.77 8.39
C ILE A 307 26.28 -8.09 6.93
N ILE A 308 25.84 -9.25 6.45
CA ILE A 308 25.92 -9.65 5.03
C ILE A 308 24.53 -9.48 4.42
N HIS A 309 24.43 -8.87 3.23
CA HIS A 309 23.15 -8.66 2.53
C HIS A 309 22.62 -9.96 1.90
N ARG A 310 23.47 -10.72 1.20
CA ARG A 310 23.21 -12.03 0.57
C ARG A 310 22.25 -12.04 -0.63
N ASP A 311 21.74 -10.89 -1.05
CA ASP A 311 20.91 -10.77 -2.26
C ASP A 311 21.13 -9.42 -2.97
N VAL A 312 22.39 -9.03 -3.15
CA VAL A 312 22.73 -7.82 -3.93
C VAL A 312 22.48 -8.12 -5.41
N LYS A 313 21.54 -7.40 -6.01
CA LYS A 313 21.12 -7.55 -7.41
C LYS A 313 20.38 -6.29 -7.88
N PRO A 314 20.19 -6.07 -9.19
CA PRO A 314 19.56 -4.86 -9.72
C PRO A 314 18.16 -4.58 -9.16
N GLU A 315 17.35 -5.62 -8.91
CA GLU A 315 16.00 -5.51 -8.36
C GLU A 315 15.99 -4.93 -6.93
N ASN A 316 17.09 -5.11 -6.19
CA ASN A 316 17.25 -4.64 -4.82
C ASN A 316 18.04 -3.31 -4.74
N ILE A 317 18.36 -2.70 -5.88
CA ILE A 317 19.02 -1.38 -5.95
C ILE A 317 18.00 -0.39 -6.49
N LEU A 318 17.55 0.51 -5.63
CA LEU A 318 16.48 1.46 -5.94
C LEU A 318 17.02 2.84 -6.33
N LEU A 319 16.32 3.51 -7.24
CA LEU A 319 16.74 4.76 -7.88
C LEU A 319 15.76 5.90 -7.64
N HIS A 320 16.29 7.09 -7.43
CA HIS A 320 15.55 8.36 -7.49
C HIS A 320 16.50 9.47 -7.89
N LYS A 321 16.48 9.89 -9.15
CA LYS A 321 17.47 10.80 -9.74
C LYS A 321 18.89 10.28 -9.46
N ASP A 322 19.72 11.05 -8.78
CA ASP A 322 21.09 10.68 -8.43
C ASP A 322 21.21 9.82 -7.16
N ALA A 323 20.11 9.66 -6.41
CA ALA A 323 20.10 8.87 -5.17
C ALA A 323 19.94 7.38 -5.49
N VAL A 324 20.90 6.58 -5.01
CA VAL A 324 20.89 5.11 -5.11
C VAL A 324 20.81 4.52 -3.71
N LYS A 325 19.86 3.61 -3.49
CA LYS A 325 19.70 2.92 -2.21
C LYS A 325 19.64 1.41 -2.36
N LEU A 326 20.41 0.71 -1.55
CA LEU A 326 20.28 -0.73 -1.35
C LEU A 326 19.05 -1.04 -0.49
N ALA A 327 18.24 -1.97 -0.96
CA ALA A 327 16.96 -2.36 -0.40
C ALA A 327 16.85 -3.88 -0.20
N ASP A 328 15.76 -4.31 0.43
CA ASP A 328 15.40 -5.71 0.72
C ASP A 328 16.44 -6.49 1.55
N PHE A 329 16.36 -6.29 2.87
CA PHE A 329 17.16 -7.01 3.84
C PHE A 329 16.51 -8.33 4.29
N GLY A 330 15.51 -8.84 3.55
CA GLY A 330 14.78 -10.07 3.89
C GLY A 330 15.66 -11.32 3.95
N LEU A 331 16.81 -11.29 3.27
CA LEU A 331 17.85 -12.32 3.32
C LEU A 331 19.11 -11.88 4.08
N ALA A 332 19.16 -10.68 4.65
CA ALA A 332 20.36 -10.24 5.34
C ALA A 332 20.58 -11.01 6.65
N LYS A 333 21.85 -11.16 7.07
CA LYS A 333 22.23 -11.82 8.32
C LYS A 333 23.38 -11.10 9.00
N ARG A 334 23.29 -11.00 10.32
CA ARG A 334 24.40 -10.54 11.15
C ARG A 334 25.26 -11.73 11.59
N ILE A 335 26.55 -11.67 11.30
CA ILE A 335 27.55 -12.61 11.78
C ILE A 335 27.86 -12.24 13.24
N LEU A 336 27.38 -13.05 14.17
CA LEU A 336 27.66 -12.88 15.60
C LEU A 336 28.82 -13.75 16.06
N ASP A 337 29.04 -14.86 15.37
CA ASP A 337 30.11 -15.83 15.63
C ASP A 337 30.82 -16.14 14.30
N PRO A 338 32.15 -15.96 14.19
CA PRO A 338 32.92 -16.34 13.01
C PRO A 338 32.81 -17.83 12.64
N SER A 339 32.44 -18.69 13.59
CA SER A 339 32.19 -20.12 13.38
C SER A 339 30.78 -20.43 12.87
N MET A 340 29.90 -19.42 12.76
CA MET A 340 28.54 -19.58 12.29
C MET A 340 28.53 -20.07 10.84
N GLN A 341 28.22 -21.35 10.65
CA GLN A 341 28.00 -21.93 9.34
C GLN A 341 26.54 -21.69 8.93
N PHE A 342 26.34 -20.96 7.85
CA PHE A 342 25.01 -20.74 7.32
C PHE A 342 24.54 -21.97 6.54
N GLN A 343 23.47 -22.61 7.02
CA GLN A 343 23.10 -23.97 6.63
C GLN A 343 22.50 -24.14 5.22
N LYS A 344 22.17 -23.07 4.50
CA LYS A 344 21.57 -23.13 3.15
C LYS A 344 21.93 -21.88 2.35
N GLY A 345 22.32 -22.06 1.09
CA GLY A 345 22.42 -20.94 0.15
C GLY A 345 21.02 -20.32 -0.08
N CYS A 346 21.02 -19.01 -0.28
CA CYS A 346 19.84 -18.19 -0.44
C CYS A 346 20.18 -17.06 -1.43
N GLY A 347 19.16 -16.36 -1.90
CA GLY A 347 19.32 -15.29 -2.88
C GLY A 347 19.17 -15.80 -4.31
N THR A 348 19.48 -14.92 -5.25
CA THR A 348 19.29 -15.13 -6.68
C THR A 348 20.52 -15.80 -7.29
N PRO A 349 20.43 -17.06 -7.79
CA PRO A 349 21.61 -17.85 -8.17
C PRO A 349 22.57 -17.18 -9.15
N GLU A 350 22.03 -16.39 -10.08
CA GLU A 350 22.79 -15.69 -11.11
C GLU A 350 23.76 -14.63 -10.54
N TYR A 351 23.44 -14.04 -9.39
CA TYR A 351 24.25 -13.03 -8.72
C TYR A 351 25.04 -13.59 -7.53
N ALA A 352 24.67 -14.77 -7.03
CA ALA A 352 25.27 -15.34 -5.84
C ALA A 352 26.75 -15.71 -6.04
N ALA A 353 27.56 -15.46 -5.01
CA ALA A 353 28.96 -15.87 -4.98
C ALA A 353 29.09 -17.40 -5.02
N PRO A 354 30.17 -17.96 -5.60
CA PRO A 354 30.35 -19.41 -5.67
C PRO A 354 30.28 -20.07 -4.28
N GLU A 355 30.91 -19.49 -3.26
CA GLU A 355 30.87 -20.02 -1.90
C GLU A 355 29.45 -20.08 -1.30
N LEU A 356 28.59 -19.11 -1.64
CA LEU A 356 27.18 -19.08 -1.24
C LEU A 356 26.36 -20.14 -1.99
N LEU A 357 26.64 -20.31 -3.29
CA LEU A 357 26.04 -21.33 -4.17
C LEU A 357 26.49 -22.76 -3.87
N TYR A 358 27.53 -22.96 -3.06
CA TYR A 358 28.01 -24.32 -2.75
C TYR A 358 27.97 -24.63 -1.27
N GLY A 359 27.28 -23.81 -0.48
CA GLY A 359 27.15 -24.00 0.96
C GLY A 359 28.50 -24.03 1.69
N ARG A 360 29.53 -23.41 1.10
CA ARG A 360 30.85 -23.28 1.70
C ARG A 360 30.80 -22.17 2.76
N PRO A 361 31.73 -22.13 3.73
CA PRO A 361 31.86 -20.99 4.62
C PRO A 361 31.96 -19.69 3.80
N TYR A 362 31.07 -18.75 4.08
CA TYR A 362 31.03 -17.47 3.39
C TYR A 362 30.94 -16.32 4.38
N GLY A 363 31.39 -15.14 3.94
CA GLY A 363 31.40 -13.92 4.72
C GLY A 363 30.93 -12.73 3.90
N THR A 364 31.30 -11.54 4.36
CA THR A 364 31.01 -10.25 3.72
C THR A 364 31.42 -10.19 2.25
N GLN A 365 32.51 -10.86 1.87
CA GLN A 365 33.03 -10.92 0.50
C GLN A 365 32.01 -11.43 -0.52
N SER A 366 31.01 -12.23 -0.10
CA SER A 366 29.96 -12.71 -1.00
C SER A 366 29.16 -11.57 -1.65
N ASP A 367 28.90 -10.48 -0.91
CA ASP A 367 28.19 -9.31 -1.44
C ASP A 367 29.01 -8.58 -2.52
N LEU A 368 30.34 -8.63 -2.45
CA LEU A 368 31.24 -7.99 -3.42
C LEU A 368 31.28 -8.76 -4.73
N PHE A 369 31.15 -10.09 -4.69
CA PHE A 369 30.98 -10.87 -5.91
C PHE A 369 29.68 -10.49 -6.61
N SER A 370 28.59 -10.44 -5.85
CA SER A 370 27.28 -10.03 -6.37
C SER A 370 27.31 -8.62 -6.95
N LEU A 371 28.00 -7.68 -6.29
CA LEU A 371 28.24 -6.34 -6.83
C LEU A 371 29.07 -6.37 -8.12
N GLY A 372 30.06 -7.25 -8.23
CA GLY A 372 30.84 -7.47 -9.45
C GLY A 372 29.97 -7.97 -10.61
N VAL A 373 29.05 -8.90 -10.36
CA VAL A 373 28.08 -9.37 -11.36
C VAL A 373 27.17 -8.22 -11.78
N VAL A 374 26.67 -7.42 -10.84
CA VAL A 374 25.88 -6.21 -11.14
C VAL A 374 26.69 -5.25 -12.02
N ALA A 375 27.91 -4.88 -11.64
CA ALA A 375 28.75 -3.98 -12.42
C ALA A 375 28.98 -4.48 -13.86
N TYR A 376 29.27 -5.78 -14.01
CA TYR A 376 29.45 -6.40 -15.32
C TYR A 376 28.18 -6.30 -16.17
N VAL A 377 27.03 -6.68 -15.59
CA VAL A 377 25.73 -6.63 -16.27
C VAL A 377 25.38 -5.20 -16.69
N LEU A 378 25.66 -4.20 -15.87
CA LEU A 378 25.38 -2.80 -16.22
C LEU A 378 26.27 -2.30 -17.37
N LEU A 379 27.55 -2.70 -17.41
CA LEU A 379 28.49 -2.27 -18.45
C LEU A 379 28.25 -2.96 -19.80
N PHE A 380 27.97 -4.27 -19.76
CA PHE A 380 27.94 -5.10 -20.97
C PHE A 380 26.52 -5.52 -21.39
N GLY A 381 25.51 -5.36 -20.53
CA GLY A 381 24.13 -5.78 -20.81
C GLY A 381 23.93 -7.29 -20.81
N ALA A 382 24.90 -8.06 -20.29
CA ALA A 382 24.88 -9.52 -20.23
C ALA A 382 25.57 -10.00 -18.95
N PHE A 383 25.26 -11.22 -18.51
CA PHE A 383 25.93 -11.84 -17.37
C PHE A 383 27.39 -12.20 -17.70
N PRO A 384 28.29 -12.27 -16.70
CA PRO A 384 29.69 -12.66 -16.87
C PRO A 384 29.88 -14.17 -17.07
N PHE A 385 28.86 -14.86 -17.60
CA PHE A 385 28.87 -16.29 -17.89
C PHE A 385 27.89 -16.64 -19.00
N THR A 386 28.05 -17.83 -19.58
CA THR A 386 27.24 -18.25 -20.72
C THR A 386 25.75 -18.42 -20.38
N VAL A 387 24.89 -18.31 -21.40
CA VAL A 387 23.45 -18.60 -21.27
C VAL A 387 23.20 -20.03 -20.78
N ALA A 388 24.05 -20.98 -21.18
CA ALA A 388 23.98 -22.35 -20.70
C ALA A 388 24.26 -22.43 -19.18
N SER A 389 25.25 -21.68 -18.68
CA SER A 389 25.52 -21.55 -17.24
C SER A 389 24.34 -20.91 -16.50
N ALA A 390 23.73 -19.85 -17.06
CA ALA A 390 22.54 -19.23 -16.47
C ALA A 390 21.37 -20.23 -16.35
N ALA A 391 21.07 -20.99 -17.41
CA ALA A 391 20.04 -22.03 -17.39
C ALA A 391 20.36 -23.14 -16.37
N ALA A 392 21.63 -23.55 -16.26
CA ALA A 392 22.06 -24.55 -15.30
C ALA A 392 21.91 -24.08 -13.84
N LEU A 393 22.18 -22.80 -13.57
CA LEU A 393 21.96 -22.19 -12.24
C LEU A 393 20.49 -22.19 -11.84
N GLN A 394 19.58 -21.92 -12.78
CA GLN A 394 18.14 -21.94 -12.52
C GLN A 394 17.60 -23.35 -12.23
N GLN A 395 18.22 -24.38 -12.81
CA GLN A 395 17.88 -25.78 -12.56
C GLN A 395 18.56 -26.37 -11.31
N LEU A 396 19.38 -25.58 -10.63
CA LEU A 396 20.13 -26.03 -9.47
C LEU A 396 19.18 -26.21 -8.27
N GLN A 397 18.60 -27.42 -8.15
CA GLN A 397 17.69 -27.75 -7.04
C GLN A 397 18.41 -27.80 -5.69
N ARG A 398 19.72 -28.04 -5.70
CA ARG A 398 20.60 -28.08 -4.53
C ARG A 398 22.00 -27.60 -4.93
N PHE A 399 22.58 -26.78 -4.06
CA PHE A 399 23.99 -26.38 -4.10
C PHE A 399 24.89 -27.62 -4.22
N SER A 400 25.64 -27.71 -5.33
CA SER A 400 26.41 -28.90 -5.73
C SER A 400 27.81 -28.92 -5.12
N GLU A 401 28.35 -30.08 -4.77
CA GLU A 401 29.74 -30.18 -4.29
C GLU A 401 30.78 -30.06 -5.43
N ALA A 402 30.33 -30.02 -6.70
CA ALA A 402 31.17 -30.14 -7.90
C ALA A 402 31.97 -28.88 -8.31
N GLY A 403 31.95 -27.81 -7.53
CA GLY A 403 32.64 -26.54 -7.87
C GLY A 403 31.81 -25.62 -8.78
N ASP A 404 32.37 -24.45 -9.12
CA ASP A 404 31.68 -23.43 -9.91
C ASP A 404 31.35 -23.92 -11.32
N ILE A 405 30.06 -23.97 -11.65
CA ILE A 405 29.56 -24.45 -12.95
C ILE A 405 29.51 -23.34 -14.01
N ARG A 406 29.84 -22.10 -13.63
CA ARG A 406 29.83 -20.96 -14.53
C ARG A 406 31.06 -20.97 -15.42
N ASP A 407 30.82 -20.90 -16.73
CA ASP A 407 31.87 -20.59 -17.69
C ASP A 407 32.09 -19.07 -17.72
N MET A 408 33.10 -18.62 -16.97
CA MET A 408 33.51 -17.22 -16.87
C MET A 408 34.54 -16.81 -17.94
N SER A 409 34.70 -17.58 -19.03
CA SER A 409 35.69 -17.31 -20.08
C SER A 409 35.55 -15.93 -20.73
N CYS A 410 34.35 -15.32 -20.67
CA CYS A 410 34.13 -13.95 -21.11
C CYS A 410 34.93 -12.90 -20.32
N LEU A 411 35.43 -13.24 -19.13
CA LEU A 411 36.33 -12.40 -18.35
C LEU A 411 37.78 -12.41 -18.86
N HIS A 412 38.13 -13.28 -19.81
CA HIS A 412 39.48 -13.32 -20.36
C HIS A 412 39.85 -11.98 -21.02
N PRO A 413 41.03 -11.39 -20.75
CA PRO A 413 41.42 -10.08 -21.26
C PRO A 413 41.42 -9.96 -22.80
N SER A 414 41.52 -11.08 -23.52
CA SER A 414 41.42 -11.09 -24.98
C SER A 414 40.00 -10.93 -25.51
N ASN A 415 38.97 -10.94 -24.66
CA ASN A 415 37.60 -10.72 -25.09
C ASN A 415 37.48 -9.28 -25.63
N PRO A 416 37.09 -9.09 -26.91
CA PRO A 416 36.98 -7.76 -27.51
C PRO A 416 36.05 -6.79 -26.76
N GLN A 417 35.08 -7.29 -25.99
CA GLN A 417 34.17 -6.46 -25.20
C GLN A 417 34.90 -5.57 -24.19
N TRP A 418 36.05 -6.00 -23.67
CA TRP A 418 36.85 -5.22 -22.72
C TRP A 418 37.34 -3.88 -23.30
N GLN A 419 37.45 -3.75 -24.62
CA GLN A 419 37.83 -2.49 -25.28
C GLN A 419 36.79 -1.38 -25.10
N SER A 420 35.57 -1.71 -24.66
CA SER A 420 34.50 -0.74 -24.42
C SER A 420 34.51 -0.09 -23.04
N VAL A 421 35.41 -0.52 -22.14
CA VAL A 421 35.52 0.00 -20.76
C VAL A 421 36.96 0.35 -20.41
N SER A 422 37.14 1.26 -19.46
CA SER A 422 38.46 1.72 -19.02
C SER A 422 39.28 0.62 -18.34
N PRO A 423 40.64 0.65 -18.39
CA PRO A 423 41.48 -0.30 -17.67
C PRO A 423 41.17 -0.40 -16.17
N ASP A 424 40.80 0.71 -15.54
CA ASP A 424 40.41 0.76 -14.12
C ASP A 424 39.11 -0.02 -13.87
N ALA A 425 38.14 0.02 -14.79
CA ALA A 425 36.94 -0.80 -14.72
C ALA A 425 37.27 -2.29 -14.87
N GLN A 426 38.23 -2.63 -15.74
CA GLN A 426 38.67 -4.01 -15.94
C GLN A 426 39.29 -4.59 -14.67
N ASP A 427 40.20 -3.85 -14.02
CA ASP A 427 40.82 -4.29 -12.75
C ASP A 427 39.76 -4.52 -11.66
N VAL A 428 38.82 -3.59 -11.50
CA VAL A 428 37.73 -3.73 -10.53
C VAL A 428 36.89 -4.97 -10.81
N LEU A 429 36.48 -5.19 -12.05
CA LEU A 429 35.63 -6.34 -12.40
C LEU A 429 36.35 -7.67 -12.13
N LEU A 430 37.63 -7.79 -12.50
CA LEU A 430 38.42 -8.99 -12.26
C LEU A 430 38.60 -9.27 -10.76
N ARG A 431 38.83 -8.23 -9.95
CA ARG A 431 39.02 -8.36 -8.50
C ARG A 431 37.72 -8.57 -7.73
N LEU A 432 36.59 -8.08 -8.20
CA LEU A 432 35.27 -8.36 -7.59
C LEU A 432 34.78 -9.77 -7.94
N LEU A 433 35.06 -10.24 -9.16
CA LEU A 433 34.64 -11.56 -9.66
C LEU A 433 35.67 -12.67 -9.38
N ALA A 434 36.66 -12.42 -8.54
CA ALA A 434 37.58 -13.44 -8.06
C ALA A 434 36.81 -14.59 -7.38
N ILE A 435 37.11 -15.83 -7.80
CA ILE A 435 36.46 -17.04 -7.30
C ILE A 435 36.85 -17.30 -5.85
N ASP A 436 38.13 -17.10 -5.50
CA ASP A 436 38.58 -17.15 -4.11
C ASP A 436 38.12 -15.88 -3.37
N PRO A 437 37.28 -15.98 -2.32
CA PRO A 437 36.82 -14.82 -1.56
C PRO A 437 37.96 -14.06 -0.86
N THR A 438 39.11 -14.68 -0.63
CA THR A 438 40.28 -14.06 0.02
C THR A 438 41.08 -13.17 -0.93
N GLU A 439 41.02 -13.44 -2.24
CA GLU A 439 41.61 -12.59 -3.29
C GLU A 439 40.66 -11.47 -3.72
N ARG A 440 39.39 -11.56 -3.33
CA ARG A 440 38.36 -10.61 -3.70
C ARG A 440 38.56 -9.27 -3.00
N MET A 441 38.38 -8.18 -3.74
CA MET A 441 38.47 -6.83 -3.19
C MET A 441 37.33 -6.58 -2.18
N THR A 442 37.62 -5.87 -1.09
CA THR A 442 36.63 -5.40 -0.10
C THR A 442 35.94 -4.11 -0.55
N ALA A 443 34.80 -3.75 0.05
CA ALA A 443 34.10 -2.50 -0.26
C ALA A 443 34.96 -1.24 0.02
N THR A 444 35.80 -1.28 1.05
CA THR A 444 36.74 -0.20 1.37
C THR A 444 37.80 -0.02 0.31
N GLU A 445 38.40 -1.11 -0.16
CA GLU A 445 39.37 -1.07 -1.25
C GLU A 445 38.73 -0.61 -2.56
N LEU A 446 37.48 -1.02 -2.82
CA LEU A 446 36.72 -0.59 -4.00
C LEU A 446 36.48 0.91 -4.02
N LEU A 447 36.05 1.49 -2.91
CA LEU A 447 35.85 2.94 -2.79
C LEU A 447 37.16 3.73 -2.91
N ALA A 448 38.28 3.15 -2.50
CA ALA A 448 39.61 3.74 -2.64
C ALA A 448 40.24 3.55 -4.04
N HIS A 449 39.66 2.67 -4.87
CA HIS A 449 40.20 2.35 -6.19
C HIS A 449 40.09 3.56 -7.14
N PRO A 450 41.09 3.83 -8.02
CA PRO A 450 41.06 4.96 -8.96
C PRO A 450 39.78 5.07 -9.80
N TRP A 451 39.18 3.93 -10.13
CA TRP A 451 37.89 3.87 -10.81
C TRP A 451 36.79 4.66 -10.09
N LEU A 452 36.75 4.65 -8.75
CA LEU A 452 35.71 5.32 -7.95
C LEU A 452 36.22 6.52 -7.14
N ALA A 453 37.51 6.57 -6.81
CA ALA A 453 38.09 7.56 -5.88
C ALA A 453 37.93 9.03 -6.31
N SER A 454 37.67 9.29 -7.59
CA SER A 454 37.43 10.64 -8.14
C SER A 454 35.97 11.11 -8.04
N LEU A 455 35.05 10.26 -7.57
CA LEU A 455 33.63 10.61 -7.45
C LEU A 455 33.33 11.32 -6.14
N GLU A 456 32.61 12.43 -6.22
CA GLU A 456 31.95 13.03 -5.06
C GLU A 456 30.59 12.36 -4.84
N LEU A 457 30.47 11.59 -3.76
CA LEU A 457 29.22 10.94 -3.41
C LEU A 457 28.26 11.94 -2.72
N PRO A 458 26.94 11.87 -3.00
CA PRO A 458 25.97 12.69 -2.31
C PRO A 458 26.02 12.42 -0.80
N ALA A 459 26.37 13.44 -0.01
CA ALA A 459 26.45 13.30 1.44
C ALA A 459 25.07 13.12 2.10
N LYS A 460 23.99 13.54 1.42
CA LYS A 460 22.61 13.50 1.92
C LYS A 460 21.60 13.25 0.80
N ASP A 461 20.44 12.79 1.23
CA ASP A 461 19.31 12.36 0.41
C ASP A 461 18.17 13.42 0.42
N ASP A 462 18.54 14.69 0.59
CA ASP A 462 17.59 15.79 0.84
C ASP A 462 16.69 16.04 -0.38
N GLN A 463 17.24 15.95 -1.60
CA GLN A 463 16.47 16.19 -2.82
C GLN A 463 15.33 15.17 -3.01
N ARG A 464 15.59 13.89 -2.72
CA ARG A 464 14.54 12.85 -2.77
C ARG A 464 13.46 13.14 -1.74
N ARG A 465 13.85 13.47 -0.50
CA ARG A 465 12.90 13.81 0.57
C ARG A 465 12.02 14.99 0.19
N ASP A 466 12.62 16.05 -0.34
CA ASP A 466 11.90 17.25 -0.79
C ASP A 466 10.92 16.94 -1.94
N ASP A 467 11.27 16.04 -2.85
CA ASP A 467 10.36 15.57 -3.90
C ASP A 467 9.21 14.76 -3.31
N CYS A 468 9.50 13.84 -2.38
CA CYS A 468 8.52 13.01 -1.70
C CYS A 468 7.52 13.84 -0.90
N VAL A 469 7.99 14.81 -0.10
CA VAL A 469 7.13 15.72 0.68
C VAL A 469 6.21 16.53 -0.24
N HIS A 470 6.73 17.03 -1.36
CA HIS A 470 5.94 17.81 -2.32
C HIS A 470 4.82 16.98 -2.97
N VAL A 471 5.13 15.76 -3.38
CA VAL A 471 4.14 14.83 -3.95
C VAL A 471 3.12 14.42 -2.90
N GLY A 472 3.55 14.04 -1.70
CA GLY A 472 2.65 13.59 -0.65
C GLY A 472 1.74 14.70 -0.14
N LEU A 473 2.20 15.95 -0.04
CA LEU A 473 1.33 17.07 0.33
C LEU A 473 0.20 17.26 -0.69
N ARG A 474 0.51 17.16 -1.99
CA ARG A 474 -0.52 17.25 -3.04
C ARG A 474 -1.56 16.16 -2.88
N GLU A 475 -1.14 14.93 -2.59
CA GLU A 475 -2.04 13.79 -2.34
C GLU A 475 -2.92 14.00 -1.10
N LEU A 476 -2.33 14.49 0.00
CA LEU A 476 -3.07 14.78 1.23
C LEU A 476 -4.11 15.88 1.01
N LEU A 477 -3.74 16.97 0.35
CA LEU A 477 -4.68 18.05 0.05
C LEU A 477 -5.74 17.63 -0.97
N TYR A 478 -5.41 16.79 -1.95
CA TYR A 478 -6.38 16.28 -2.91
C TYR A 478 -7.45 15.41 -2.21
N ARG A 479 -7.03 14.50 -1.32
CA ARG A 479 -7.93 13.63 -0.54
C ARG A 479 -8.66 14.40 0.57
N GLY A 480 -8.04 15.46 1.06
CA GLY A 480 -8.53 16.32 2.11
C GLY A 480 -7.76 16.13 3.41
N MET A 481 -7.27 17.24 3.95
CA MET A 481 -6.51 17.30 5.18
C MET A 481 -7.36 17.89 6.31
N ASP A 482 -7.37 17.23 7.46
CA ASP A 482 -8.11 17.69 8.63
C ASP A 482 -7.43 18.92 9.25
N VAL A 483 -8.20 20.00 9.43
CA VAL A 483 -7.75 21.26 10.03
C VAL A 483 -8.82 21.83 10.95
N LEU A 484 -8.42 22.61 11.95
CA LEU A 484 -9.33 23.46 12.70
C LEU A 484 -9.35 24.85 12.05
N LYS A 485 -10.52 25.26 11.57
CA LYS A 485 -10.69 26.59 10.98
C LYS A 485 -11.24 27.56 12.03
N HIS A 486 -10.61 28.73 12.13
CA HIS A 486 -11.10 29.85 12.95
C HIS A 486 -11.89 30.82 12.08
N ASN A 487 -12.98 31.38 12.63
CA ASN A 487 -13.82 32.36 11.96
C ASN A 487 -13.44 33.79 12.39
N LYS A 488 -13.58 34.77 11.49
CA LYS A 488 -13.57 36.20 11.86
C LYS A 488 -14.67 36.46 12.89
N SER A 489 -14.41 37.37 13.83
CA SER A 489 -15.29 37.68 14.96
C SER A 489 -16.77 37.86 14.54
N GLY A 490 -17.60 36.90 14.94
CA GLY A 490 -19.03 36.81 14.71
C GLY A 490 -19.64 35.76 15.63
N LYS A 491 -20.98 35.65 15.69
CA LYS A 491 -21.75 34.97 16.77
C LYS A 491 -21.31 33.55 17.17
N ASP A 492 -20.63 32.79 16.30
CA ASP A 492 -20.00 31.51 16.64
C ASP A 492 -18.50 31.65 16.95
N LYS A 493 -18.16 31.65 18.25
CA LYS A 493 -16.81 31.90 18.79
C LYS A 493 -15.86 30.69 18.73
N ALA A 494 -16.35 29.50 18.40
CA ALA A 494 -15.56 28.27 18.46
C ALA A 494 -14.92 27.93 17.10
N PRO A 495 -13.66 27.47 17.07
CA PRO A 495 -13.09 26.87 15.86
C PRO A 495 -13.91 25.63 15.48
N HIS A 496 -13.99 25.34 14.18
CA HIS A 496 -14.72 24.18 13.70
C HIS A 496 -13.82 23.28 12.85
N ALA A 497 -13.98 21.96 13.04
CA ALA A 497 -13.30 20.96 12.24
C ALA A 497 -13.69 21.12 10.76
N SER A 498 -12.69 21.14 9.90
CA SER A 498 -12.82 21.33 8.46
C SER A 498 -11.87 20.41 7.72
N ILE A 499 -12.27 20.01 6.52
CA ILE A 499 -11.37 19.34 5.59
C ILE A 499 -10.90 20.37 4.57
N LEU A 500 -9.60 20.65 4.59
CA LEU A 500 -8.92 21.49 3.62
C LEU A 500 -8.57 20.68 2.37
N ARG A 501 -8.90 21.20 1.18
CA ARG A 501 -8.61 20.57 -0.10
C ARG A 501 -7.93 21.52 -1.06
N PHE A 502 -7.05 20.97 -1.89
CA PHE A 502 -6.43 21.69 -3.00
C PHE A 502 -6.78 21.03 -4.33
N ASP A 503 -7.35 21.82 -5.24
CA ASP A 503 -7.62 21.40 -6.59
C ASP A 503 -6.50 21.89 -7.52
N VAL A 504 -5.76 20.93 -8.09
CA VAL A 504 -4.58 21.21 -8.93
C VAL A 504 -4.98 21.87 -10.25
N ALA A 505 -6.11 21.49 -10.84
CA ALA A 505 -6.54 21.96 -12.15
C ALA A 505 -7.01 23.42 -12.10
N THR A 506 -7.74 23.77 -11.04
CA THR A 506 -8.26 25.13 -10.85
C THR A 506 -7.35 26.02 -10.01
N GLN A 507 -6.34 25.43 -9.35
CA GLN A 507 -5.44 26.09 -8.40
C GLN A 507 -6.19 26.78 -7.26
N VAL A 508 -7.24 26.12 -6.76
CA VAL A 508 -8.09 26.64 -5.69
C VAL A 508 -7.94 25.81 -4.42
N LEU A 509 -7.69 26.50 -3.32
CA LEU A 509 -7.80 25.94 -1.98
C LEU A 509 -9.25 26.06 -1.51
N SER A 510 -9.85 24.99 -1.02
CA SER A 510 -11.24 24.99 -0.52
C SER A 510 -11.35 24.27 0.82
N TRP A 511 -12.40 24.56 1.59
CA TRP A 511 -12.65 23.85 2.84
C TRP A 511 -14.12 23.48 3.02
N THR A 512 -14.34 22.30 3.59
CA THR A 512 -15.67 21.79 3.92
C THR A 512 -15.77 21.56 5.42
N PRO A 513 -16.73 22.18 6.14
CA PRO A 513 -16.98 21.87 7.55
C PRO A 513 -17.30 20.38 7.71
N ALA A 514 -16.74 19.74 8.74
CA ALA A 514 -16.98 18.32 8.99
C ALA A 514 -18.47 17.98 9.15
N SER A 515 -19.28 18.92 9.67
CA SER A 515 -20.73 18.81 9.79
C SER A 515 -21.48 18.72 8.45
N ALA A 516 -20.92 19.24 7.36
CA ALA A 516 -21.55 19.25 6.04
C ALA A 516 -21.29 17.97 5.23
N LEU A 517 -20.30 17.14 5.61
CA LEU A 517 -19.97 15.89 4.90
C LEU A 517 -21.05 14.81 5.02
N GLN A 518 -21.95 14.94 6.01
CA GLN A 518 -23.13 14.08 6.15
C GLN A 518 -24.23 14.41 5.14
N GLN A 519 -24.14 15.56 4.44
CA GLN A 519 -25.13 16.02 3.48
C GLN A 519 -24.52 16.06 2.07
N ASN A 520 -24.66 14.95 1.35
CA ASN A 520 -24.48 14.80 -0.10
C ASN A 520 -23.18 15.40 -0.72
N PRO A 521 -22.10 14.61 -0.88
CA PRO A 521 -20.80 15.07 -1.36
C PRO A 521 -20.76 15.53 -2.83
N LYS A 522 -21.84 15.36 -3.61
CA LYS A 522 -21.87 15.63 -5.07
C LYS A 522 -22.17 17.07 -5.48
N LYS A 523 -22.43 18.00 -4.57
CA LYS A 523 -22.49 19.44 -4.92
C LYS A 523 -21.07 20.00 -5.00
N HIS A 524 -20.35 19.68 -6.07
CA HIS A 524 -19.09 20.34 -6.40
C HIS A 524 -19.36 21.83 -6.67
N PHE A 525 -18.67 22.67 -5.91
CA PHE A 525 -18.79 24.13 -5.91
C PHE A 525 -18.11 24.73 -7.14
N ASN A 526 -18.84 25.52 -7.93
CA ASN A 526 -18.21 26.38 -8.95
C ASN A 526 -17.23 27.36 -8.26
N ALA A 527 -15.96 27.29 -8.67
CA ALA A 527 -14.82 27.61 -7.80
C ALA A 527 -14.49 29.10 -7.61
N ARG A 528 -15.00 30.02 -8.45
CA ARG A 528 -14.50 31.41 -8.48
C ARG A 528 -15.04 32.32 -7.36
N ASP A 529 -16.29 32.12 -6.91
CA ASP A 529 -16.94 33.05 -5.96
C ASP A 529 -17.49 32.39 -4.69
N HIS A 530 -17.11 31.14 -4.42
CA HIS A 530 -17.64 30.45 -3.25
C HIS A 530 -17.00 30.99 -1.94
N PRO A 531 -17.78 31.30 -0.89
CA PRO A 531 -17.23 31.81 0.37
C PRO A 531 -16.24 30.85 1.05
N ARG A 532 -16.19 29.58 0.62
CA ARG A 532 -15.28 28.55 1.13
C ARG A 532 -14.13 28.17 0.17
N SER A 533 -13.73 29.07 -0.72
CA SER A 533 -12.57 28.86 -1.61
C SER A 533 -11.63 30.05 -1.69
N VAL A 534 -10.33 29.82 -1.73
CA VAL A 534 -9.27 30.81 -1.95
C VAL A 534 -8.47 30.37 -3.18
N PRO A 535 -8.55 31.08 -4.30
CA PRO A 535 -7.63 30.89 -5.42
C PRO A 535 -6.19 31.17 -4.98
N LEU A 536 -5.23 30.31 -5.36
CA LEU A 536 -3.82 30.49 -4.98
C LEU A 536 -3.24 31.82 -5.47
N LYS A 537 -3.64 32.27 -6.66
CA LYS A 537 -3.23 33.56 -7.23
C LYS A 537 -3.62 34.78 -6.37
N ASP A 538 -4.65 34.65 -5.53
CA ASP A 538 -5.12 35.72 -4.65
C ASP A 538 -4.40 35.71 -3.30
N VAL A 539 -3.54 34.71 -3.05
CA VAL A 539 -2.77 34.58 -1.81
C VAL A 539 -1.56 35.51 -1.88
N THR A 540 -1.52 36.47 -0.95
CA THR A 540 -0.44 37.45 -0.84
C THR A 540 0.67 37.00 0.09
N ALA A 541 0.32 36.25 1.15
CA ALA A 541 1.28 35.71 2.10
C ALA A 541 0.74 34.48 2.84
N ILE A 542 1.65 33.61 3.28
CA ILE A 542 1.37 32.49 4.18
C ILE A 542 2.26 32.67 5.39
N LEU A 543 1.64 32.93 6.55
CA LEU A 543 2.34 33.27 7.79
C LEU A 543 2.18 32.14 8.80
N PRO A 544 3.28 31.58 9.34
CA PRO A 544 3.21 30.71 10.50
C PRO A 544 2.81 31.51 11.74
N GLY A 545 2.13 30.86 12.67
CA GLY A 545 1.66 31.45 13.91
C GLY A 545 0.32 32.19 13.80
N ALA A 546 -0.17 32.58 14.97
CA ALA A 546 -1.39 33.32 15.21
C ALA A 546 -1.22 34.82 14.93
N THR A 547 -0.98 35.16 13.66
CA THR A 547 -0.70 36.53 13.22
C THR A 547 -1.95 37.35 12.93
N SER A 548 -3.11 36.72 12.75
CA SER A 548 -4.38 37.42 12.51
C SER A 548 -5.12 37.78 13.81
N PRO A 549 -5.98 38.81 13.80
CA PRO A 549 -6.80 39.18 14.96
C PRO A 549 -7.72 38.07 15.50
N ALA A 550 -8.06 37.08 14.67
CA ALA A 550 -8.86 35.92 15.09
C ALA A 550 -8.07 34.95 15.99
N LEU A 551 -6.75 34.83 15.75
CA LEU A 551 -5.85 33.91 16.45
C LEU A 551 -5.03 34.62 17.54
N ALA A 552 -4.63 35.88 17.33
CA ALA A 552 -3.74 36.64 18.22
C ALA A 552 -4.19 36.69 19.69
N PRO A 553 -5.48 36.88 20.04
CA PRO A 553 -5.93 36.87 21.43
C PRO A 553 -5.82 35.50 22.12
N LYS A 554 -5.81 34.40 21.36
CA LYS A 554 -5.67 33.02 21.89
C LYS A 554 -4.20 32.63 22.04
N ALA A 555 -3.35 33.01 21.09
CA ALA A 555 -1.91 32.79 21.19
C ALA A 555 -1.23 33.60 22.29
N ALA A 556 -1.73 34.81 22.57
CA ALA A 556 -1.28 35.60 23.73
C ALA A 556 -1.59 34.92 25.07
N LYS A 557 -2.53 33.96 25.09
CA LYS A 557 -2.91 33.19 26.30
C LYS A 557 -2.22 31.82 26.39
N ASP A 558 -1.68 31.31 25.28
CA ASP A 558 -1.09 29.98 25.19
C ASP A 558 -0.09 29.90 24.03
N ALA A 559 1.20 29.92 24.36
CA ALA A 559 2.28 29.87 23.38
C ALA A 559 2.30 28.55 22.58
N SER A 560 1.80 27.45 23.16
CA SER A 560 1.73 26.15 22.48
C SER A 560 0.74 26.16 21.32
N LYS A 561 -0.36 26.92 21.45
CA LYS A 561 -1.33 27.13 20.36
C LYS A 561 -0.76 27.94 19.22
N ASN A 562 0.13 28.89 19.51
CA ASN A 562 0.77 29.68 18.47
C ASN A 562 1.61 28.80 17.53
N ALA A 563 2.32 27.80 18.07
CA ALA A 563 3.22 26.92 17.32
C ALA A 563 2.49 26.03 16.28
N VAL A 564 1.19 25.81 16.45
CA VAL A 564 0.38 24.95 15.57
C VAL A 564 -0.58 25.73 14.65
N CYS A 565 -0.58 27.05 14.75
CA CYS A 565 -1.45 27.92 13.96
C CYS A 565 -0.74 28.45 12.69
N LEU A 566 -1.51 28.77 11.65
CA LEU A 566 -1.05 29.53 10.49
C LEU A 566 -2.18 30.38 9.91
N SER A 567 -1.80 31.40 9.14
CA SER A 567 -2.73 32.31 8.44
C SER A 567 -2.37 32.39 6.96
N ILE A 568 -3.36 32.15 6.10
CA ILE A 568 -3.27 32.36 4.65
C ILE A 568 -3.95 33.69 4.34
N LEU A 569 -3.18 34.67 3.85
CA LEU A 569 -3.65 36.03 3.61
C LEU A 569 -3.98 36.23 2.14
N THR A 570 -5.09 36.93 1.90
CA THR A 570 -5.49 37.51 0.62
C THR A 570 -5.74 39.00 0.83
N GLU A 571 -5.86 39.78 -0.25
CA GLU A 571 -6.16 41.22 -0.13
C GLU A 571 -7.44 41.51 0.67
N LYS A 572 -8.45 40.62 0.57
CA LYS A 572 -9.80 40.86 1.13
C LYS A 572 -10.03 40.14 2.47
N ARG A 573 -9.30 39.06 2.76
CA ARG A 573 -9.54 38.21 3.94
C ARG A 573 -8.34 37.34 4.34
N SER A 574 -8.42 36.79 5.55
CA SER A 574 -7.55 35.71 6.05
C SER A 574 -8.32 34.38 6.09
N LEU A 575 -7.60 33.28 5.84
CA LEU A 575 -7.99 31.94 6.24
C LEU A 575 -7.07 31.49 7.37
N ASP A 576 -7.65 31.37 8.56
CA ASP A 576 -6.94 31.13 9.81
C ASP A 576 -7.12 29.66 10.23
N LEU A 577 -6.02 28.93 10.31
CA LEU A 577 -6.01 27.47 10.50
C LEU A 577 -5.16 27.08 11.71
N GLU A 578 -5.56 25.98 12.35
CA GLU A 578 -4.85 25.30 13.43
C GLU A 578 -4.70 23.82 13.05
N LEU A 579 -3.48 23.31 13.23
CA LEU A 579 -3.07 21.95 12.88
C LEU A 579 -2.84 21.12 14.16
N PRO A 580 -2.87 19.78 14.07
CA PRO A 580 -2.57 18.91 15.22
C PRO A 580 -1.14 19.07 15.78
N THR A 581 -0.14 19.37 14.95
CA THR A 581 1.27 19.47 15.36
C THR A 581 2.00 20.63 14.67
N GLU A 582 3.10 21.07 15.28
CA GLU A 582 4.00 22.08 14.68
C GLU A 582 4.59 21.57 13.37
N THR A 583 5.01 20.30 13.32
CA THR A 583 5.51 19.65 12.09
C THR A 583 4.52 19.75 10.94
N GLN A 584 3.22 19.53 11.19
CA GLN A 584 2.20 19.65 10.16
C GLN A 584 1.97 21.09 9.72
N ARG A 585 2.02 22.04 10.67
CA ARG A 585 1.96 23.46 10.34
C ARG A 585 3.11 23.85 9.42
N ASP A 586 4.34 23.46 9.76
CA ASP A 586 5.52 23.81 8.97
C ASP A 586 5.51 23.16 7.60
N MET A 587 5.13 21.88 7.54
CA MET A 587 4.94 21.14 6.30
C MET A 587 3.90 21.83 5.38
N LEU A 588 2.73 22.23 5.93
CA LEU A 588 1.71 22.90 5.14
C LEU A 588 2.17 24.29 4.68
N VAL A 589 2.81 25.07 5.55
CA VAL A 589 3.35 26.40 5.22
C VAL A 589 4.38 26.30 4.10
N ALA A 590 5.38 25.42 4.23
CA ALA A 590 6.44 25.22 3.26
C ALA A 590 5.87 24.78 1.90
N GLY A 591 4.98 23.79 1.91
CA GLY A 591 4.44 23.26 0.66
C GLY A 591 3.45 24.19 -0.04
N LEU A 592 2.61 24.93 0.69
CA LEU A 592 1.78 25.98 0.09
C LEU A 592 2.63 27.11 -0.50
N ARG A 593 3.72 27.52 0.17
CA ARG A 593 4.67 28.51 -0.39
C ARG A 593 5.32 27.99 -1.67
N ARG A 594 5.72 26.72 -1.72
CA ARG A 594 6.26 26.10 -2.93
C ARG A 594 5.25 26.09 -4.07
N LEU A 595 3.97 25.80 -3.77
CA LEU A 595 2.89 25.91 -4.77
C LEU A 595 2.74 27.34 -5.31
N LEU A 596 2.95 28.39 -4.51
CA LEU A 596 2.93 29.78 -5.00
C LEU A 596 4.11 30.14 -5.91
N LEU A 597 5.27 29.48 -5.75
CA LEU A 597 6.47 29.75 -6.55
C LEU A 597 6.45 29.05 -7.92
N VAL A 598 5.83 27.87 -8.00
CA VAL A 598 5.81 27.04 -9.22
C VAL A 598 4.72 27.48 -10.21
N LEU A 599 3.76 28.30 -9.78
CA LEU A 599 2.64 28.71 -10.61
C LEU A 599 2.92 30.08 -11.25
N PRO A 600 2.68 30.25 -12.56
CA PRO A 600 2.76 31.57 -13.19
C PRO A 600 1.73 32.51 -12.54
N ARG A 601 2.19 33.68 -12.10
CA ARG A 601 1.35 34.71 -11.48
C ARG A 601 0.37 35.32 -12.47
#